data_AF-A0A1I3X4K8-F1
#
_entry.id   AF-A0A1I3X4K8-F1
#
_cell.length_a   1.000
_cell.length_b   1.000
_cell.length_c   1.000
_cell.angle_alpha   90.00
_cell.angle_beta   90.00
_cell.angle_gamma   90.00
#
_symmetry.space_group_name_H-M   'P 1'
#
loop_
_entity.id
_entity.type
_entity.pdbx_description
1 polymer ?
#
loop_
_entity_poly.entity_id
_entity_poly.type
_entity_poly.pdbx_seq_one_letter_code
_entity_poly.pdbx_strand_id
1 'polypeptide(L)'
;MDDTAYFGSSTAAGGVGTLLAPLAPAGAEDWPNPEDDWDFSDDLAITEHDVRTVLGPDADDLMAEAELDVDELIRLINAETTMLPALALPDLASEDRTATAEAEPEKALVSAVKTWKKRFLRGSVLALLISITGGGAAALAMNKSVTVDVDGHTQTVHSFGKTVGEVLEDAGLTVGEHDALSPSPQAPVGDGGVIKLERGRHLNLVVDGEAKESWVRADTLAEALDQLGLSGKFGQGTFFSMAPTAELPLSGSTVTINTLKHVTVYDGDAAPRQVTTTAITAADFLRDQNLSLGPDDQVEGGLQFKLTDGAEVHISRTGISVINQEEDIDPPVQQVQDNTLDAGKQVVQDQGTPGKQLVTYRITKRNGQETAREQLSVKVLTEAKPKIVRVGTKQPTISGDGSVWDRIAKCESGGNWSINTGNGYYGGLQFDKQTWAAYGGTAYAPLPSQATREQQIAIAEKVRDDRGGYGAWPICGQRA
;
A
#
# COMPACT_ATOMS: atom_id res chain seq x y z
N MET A 1 -39.28 -5.27 30.09
CA MET A 1 -39.36 -6.03 31.34
C MET A 1 -38.35 -5.41 32.28
N ASP A 2 -38.91 -4.86 33.35
CA ASP A 2 -38.36 -4.56 34.67
C ASP A 2 -37.37 -3.40 34.88
N ASP A 3 -37.99 -2.28 35.29
CA ASP A 3 -38.07 -1.78 36.67
C ASP A 3 -37.11 -0.66 37.16
N THR A 4 -37.69 0.55 37.27
CA THR A 4 -38.05 1.28 38.52
C THR A 4 -37.36 0.82 39.83
N ALA A 5 -36.92 1.63 40.80
CA ALA A 5 -37.48 2.88 41.34
C ALA A 5 -36.59 3.51 42.46
N TYR A 6 -36.76 4.82 42.65
CA TYR A 6 -37.01 5.57 43.91
C TYR A 6 -36.00 5.68 45.08
N PHE A 7 -35.61 6.96 45.30
CA PHE A 7 -35.70 7.78 46.52
C PHE A 7 -35.54 7.18 47.93
N GLY A 8 -34.71 7.85 48.72
CA GLY A 8 -34.76 7.83 50.18
C GLY A 8 -34.16 9.10 50.80
N SER A 9 -35.02 10.09 51.07
CA SER A 9 -34.74 11.23 51.96
C SER A 9 -34.95 10.82 53.42
N SER A 10 -34.11 11.30 54.35
CA SER A 10 -34.55 11.52 55.74
C SER A 10 -33.77 12.65 56.42
N THR A 11 -34.56 13.65 56.78
CA THR A 11 -34.39 14.78 57.70
C THR A 11 -34.17 14.38 59.17
N ALA A 12 -33.73 15.40 59.95
CA ALA A 12 -33.98 15.70 61.38
C ALA A 12 -32.69 15.75 62.23
N ALA A 13 -32.46 16.65 63.18
CA ALA A 13 -33.14 17.85 63.64
C ALA A 13 -32.26 18.54 64.71
N GLY A 14 -32.38 19.87 64.85
CA GLY A 14 -32.73 20.50 66.14
C GLY A 14 -31.63 20.96 67.13
N GLY A 15 -31.74 22.24 67.53
CA GLY A 15 -31.27 22.80 68.83
C GLY A 15 -30.28 23.98 68.66
N VAL A 16 -30.66 25.25 68.53
CA VAL A 16 -31.30 26.24 69.45
C VAL A 16 -30.41 26.69 70.63
N GLY A 17 -30.12 28.00 70.70
CA GLY A 17 -29.75 28.73 71.94
C GLY A 17 -28.55 29.68 71.79
N THR A 18 -28.68 30.92 71.29
CA THR A 18 -29.01 32.18 72.03
C THR A 18 -27.79 32.94 72.63
N LEU A 19 -27.39 34.00 71.90
CA LEU A 19 -27.10 35.40 72.30
C LEU A 19 -26.15 35.79 73.47
N LEU A 20 -25.41 36.89 73.19
CA LEU A 20 -24.62 37.82 74.04
C LEU A 20 -23.13 37.43 74.17
N ALA A 21 -22.12 38.27 73.87
CA ALA A 21 -22.00 39.73 73.75
C ALA A 21 -20.80 40.08 72.83
N PRO A 22 -20.72 41.30 72.25
CA PRO A 22 -19.54 41.72 71.50
C PRO A 22 -18.34 41.89 72.45
N LEU A 23 -17.22 41.26 72.10
CA LEU A 23 -15.92 41.56 72.70
C LEU A 23 -15.60 43.02 72.41
N ALA A 24 -15.42 43.78 73.50
CA ALA A 24 -15.01 45.18 73.49
C ALA A 24 -13.71 45.37 72.70
N PRO A 25 -13.49 46.54 72.07
CA PRO A 25 -12.21 46.85 71.45
C PRO A 25 -11.12 46.82 72.53
N ALA A 26 -10.12 45.99 72.30
CA ALA A 26 -8.89 46.01 73.07
C ALA A 26 -8.13 47.29 72.72
N GLY A 27 -7.81 48.09 73.74
CA GLY A 27 -6.77 49.11 73.69
C GLY A 27 -7.05 50.28 72.75
N ALA A 28 -7.88 51.24 73.18
CA ALA A 28 -7.58 52.63 72.83
C ALA A 28 -6.32 52.99 73.61
N GLU A 29 -5.15 52.72 73.01
CA GLU A 29 -3.89 53.28 73.48
C GLU A 29 -3.94 54.79 73.26
N ASP A 30 -3.65 55.51 74.33
CA ASP A 30 -3.76 56.95 74.49
C ASP A 30 -3.04 57.65 73.33
N TRP A 31 -3.81 58.19 72.39
CA TRP A 31 -3.25 59.13 71.42
C TRP A 31 -2.84 60.37 72.21
N PRO A 32 -1.55 60.76 72.21
CA PRO A 32 -1.10 61.89 73.01
C PRO A 32 -1.88 63.16 72.60
N ASN A 33 -2.27 63.91 73.62
CA ASN A 33 -3.08 65.12 73.51
C ASN A 33 -2.46 66.08 72.46
N PRO A 34 -3.23 66.68 71.52
CA PRO A 34 -2.69 67.55 70.45
C PRO A 34 -1.91 68.80 70.91
N GLU A 35 -1.77 69.02 72.21
CA GLU A 35 -0.93 70.06 72.82
C GLU A 35 0.51 69.58 73.16
N ASP A 36 0.81 68.28 73.03
CA ASP A 36 2.18 67.75 73.15
C ASP A 36 2.90 67.82 71.78
N ASP A 37 4.10 68.40 71.76
CA ASP A 37 4.94 68.51 70.56
C ASP A 37 5.14 67.12 69.92
N TRP A 38 4.78 66.98 68.64
CA TRP A 38 4.95 65.76 67.84
C TRP A 38 6.45 65.46 67.63
N ASP A 39 7.08 64.85 68.63
CA ASP A 39 8.49 64.48 68.58
C ASP A 39 8.69 62.96 68.54
N PHE A 40 9.85 62.57 67.98
CA PHE A 40 10.26 61.18 67.89
C PHE A 40 10.48 60.58 69.28
N SER A 41 10.33 59.27 69.39
CA SER A 41 10.55 58.49 70.61
C SER A 41 11.97 58.66 71.14
N ASP A 42 12.11 58.70 72.47
CA ASP A 42 13.40 58.68 73.19
C ASP A 42 14.13 57.32 73.08
N ASP A 43 13.46 56.28 72.59
CA ASP A 43 14.04 54.94 72.42
C ASP A 43 15.22 54.97 71.42
N LEU A 44 16.19 54.09 71.60
CA LEU A 44 17.32 53.94 70.69
C LEU A 44 16.93 53.14 69.43
N ALA A 45 15.92 52.27 69.51
CA ALA A 45 15.36 51.54 68.37
C ALA A 45 14.21 52.35 67.72
N ILE A 46 13.95 52.11 66.43
CA ILE A 46 12.78 52.69 65.74
C ILE A 46 11.53 52.01 66.29
N THR A 47 10.60 52.81 66.80
CA THR A 47 9.33 52.35 67.36
C THR A 47 8.16 52.64 66.42
N GLU A 48 7.01 52.02 66.69
CA GLU A 48 5.74 52.33 66.02
C GLU A 48 5.38 53.83 66.10
N HIS A 49 5.62 54.46 67.25
CA HIS A 49 5.45 55.91 67.43
C HIS A 49 6.28 56.71 66.41
N ASP A 50 7.52 56.29 66.12
CA ASP A 50 8.39 56.98 65.16
C ASP A 50 7.86 56.88 63.72
N VAL A 51 7.27 55.73 63.35
CA VAL A 51 6.69 55.48 62.02
C VAL A 51 5.42 56.31 61.83
N ARG A 52 4.51 56.28 62.81
CA ARG A 52 3.28 57.06 62.81
C ARG A 52 3.56 58.57 62.81
N THR A 53 4.55 59.02 63.57
CA THR A 53 5.00 60.44 63.59
C THR A 53 5.47 60.93 62.22
N VAL A 54 6.02 60.05 61.39
CA VAL A 54 6.48 60.37 60.03
C VAL A 54 5.33 60.40 59.02
N LEU A 55 4.43 59.44 59.10
CA LEU A 55 3.29 59.31 58.19
C LEU A 55 2.18 60.33 58.48
N GLY A 56 2.14 60.87 59.69
CA GLY A 56 1.18 61.90 60.06
C GLY A 56 -0.15 61.33 60.57
N PRO A 57 -1.18 62.17 60.73
CA PRO A 57 -2.47 61.76 61.31
C PRO A 57 -3.23 60.73 60.47
N ASP A 58 -2.94 60.64 59.18
CA ASP A 58 -3.58 59.69 58.23
C ASP A 58 -2.75 58.39 58.06
N ALA A 59 -1.82 58.10 58.98
CA ALA A 59 -0.89 56.99 58.86
C ALA A 59 -1.59 55.63 58.66
N ASP A 60 -2.65 55.37 59.43
CA ASP A 60 -3.36 54.10 59.39
C ASP A 60 -4.07 53.88 58.03
N ASP A 61 -4.62 54.95 57.44
CA ASP A 61 -5.26 54.89 56.12
C ASP A 61 -4.22 54.67 55.01
N LEU A 62 -3.06 55.34 55.08
CA LEU A 62 -1.97 55.19 54.12
C LEU A 62 -1.32 53.79 54.16
N MET A 63 -1.20 53.20 55.36
CA MET A 63 -0.67 51.85 55.53
C MET A 63 -1.69 50.79 55.07
N ALA A 64 -2.98 51.01 55.32
CA ALA A 64 -4.06 50.16 54.85
C ALA A 64 -4.20 50.17 53.31
N GLU A 65 -4.09 51.34 52.67
CA GLU A 65 -4.13 51.46 51.20
C GLU A 65 -2.93 50.78 50.52
N ALA A 66 -1.80 50.71 51.20
CA ALA A 66 -0.60 50.01 50.73
C ALA A 66 -0.56 48.51 51.10
N GLU A 67 -1.57 47.99 51.81
CA GLU A 67 -1.60 46.63 52.39
C GLU A 67 -0.36 46.29 53.25
N LEU A 68 0.16 47.26 54.01
CA LEU A 68 1.37 47.11 54.83
C LEU A 68 1.05 47.03 56.32
N ASP A 69 1.71 46.12 57.04
CA ASP A 69 1.70 46.03 58.50
C ASP A 69 2.83 46.89 59.09
N VAL A 70 2.53 47.65 60.15
CA VAL A 70 3.48 48.49 60.89
C VAL A 70 4.66 47.66 61.40
N ASP A 71 4.38 46.45 61.90
CA ASP A 71 5.41 45.56 62.44
C ASP A 71 6.34 45.02 61.35
N GLU A 72 5.81 44.77 60.14
CA GLU A 72 6.60 44.38 58.97
C GLU A 72 7.48 45.55 58.50
N LEU A 73 6.95 46.78 58.50
CA LEU A 73 7.68 47.99 58.14
C LEU A 73 8.84 48.25 59.12
N ILE A 74 8.58 48.16 60.43
CA ILE A 74 9.60 48.30 61.48
C ILE A 74 10.65 47.21 61.32
N ARG A 75 10.24 45.96 61.04
CA ARG A 75 11.17 44.86 60.81
C ARG A 75 12.05 45.10 59.58
N LEU A 76 11.51 45.56 58.45
CA LEU A 76 12.29 45.85 57.24
C LEU A 76 13.28 46.99 57.46
N ILE A 77 12.84 48.05 58.15
CA ILE A 77 13.69 49.21 58.46
C ILE A 77 14.81 48.84 59.45
N ASN A 78 14.51 48.06 60.49
CA ASN A 78 15.49 47.64 61.50
C ASN A 78 16.41 46.51 60.99
N ALA A 79 15.93 45.59 60.15
CA ALA A 79 16.70 44.48 59.61
C ALA A 79 17.76 44.93 58.59
N GLU A 80 17.56 46.07 57.92
CA GLU A 80 18.44 46.50 56.83
C GLU A 80 19.39 47.65 57.20
N THR A 81 19.20 48.39 58.30
CA THR A 81 20.16 49.44 58.71
C THR A 81 20.04 49.88 60.17
N THR A 82 20.82 49.28 61.08
CA THR A 82 21.18 49.89 62.38
C THR A 82 22.70 49.98 62.50
N MET A 83 23.28 51.06 61.97
CA MET A 83 24.63 51.51 62.36
C MET A 83 24.45 52.79 63.16
N LEU A 84 24.68 52.72 64.48
CA LEU A 84 24.68 53.90 65.34
C LEU A 84 25.72 54.92 64.82
N PRO A 85 25.42 56.22 64.80
CA PRO A 85 26.40 57.23 64.41
C PRO A 85 27.60 57.21 65.36
N ALA A 86 28.82 57.39 64.83
CA ALA A 86 30.02 57.54 65.66
C ALA A 86 29.94 58.84 66.48
N LEU A 87 30.09 58.74 67.80
CA LEU A 87 30.10 59.88 68.71
C LEU A 87 31.36 60.74 68.48
N ALA A 88 31.18 61.99 68.07
CA ALA A 88 32.24 62.99 68.09
C ALA A 88 32.23 63.71 69.45
N LEU A 89 33.24 63.46 70.29
CA LEU A 89 33.49 64.26 71.49
C LEU A 89 34.16 65.59 71.07
N PRO A 90 33.71 66.75 71.58
CA PRO A 90 34.33 68.02 71.22
C PRO A 90 35.74 68.16 71.82
N ASP A 91 36.70 68.56 70.98
CA ASP A 91 38.08 68.86 71.34
C ASP A 91 38.16 70.12 72.23
N LEU A 92 38.85 70.02 73.36
CA LEU A 92 39.11 71.14 74.27
C LEU A 92 40.36 71.93 73.82
N ALA A 93 40.18 73.15 73.30
CA ALA A 93 41.27 74.14 73.19
C ALA A 93 40.77 75.60 73.16
N SER A 94 41.44 76.42 73.99
CA SER A 94 41.49 77.90 74.08
C SER A 94 40.32 78.70 74.69
N GLU A 95 40.59 79.17 75.92
CA GLU A 95 40.27 80.48 76.53
C GLU A 95 38.79 80.94 76.64
N ASP A 96 38.14 80.72 77.79
CA ASP A 96 38.01 81.70 78.89
C ASP A 96 37.24 81.03 80.07
N ARG A 97 37.61 81.36 81.32
CA ARG A 97 37.02 80.75 82.53
C ARG A 97 35.90 81.61 83.09
N THR A 98 34.68 81.07 83.12
CA THR A 98 33.85 81.02 84.34
C THR A 98 32.83 79.87 84.23
N ALA A 99 32.75 79.07 85.29
CA ALA A 99 32.04 77.79 85.45
C ALA A 99 30.50 77.92 85.24
N THR A 100 29.73 76.87 84.93
CA THR A 100 29.60 75.56 85.61
C THR A 100 28.89 74.50 84.74
N ALA A 101 29.20 73.23 85.03
CA ALA A 101 28.56 71.94 84.73
C ALA A 101 27.02 71.97 84.56
N GLU A 102 26.32 71.06 83.87
CA GLU A 102 26.49 69.62 83.61
C GLU A 102 25.87 69.28 82.24
N ALA A 103 26.56 68.52 81.39
CA ALA A 103 25.90 67.85 80.25
C ALA A 103 25.93 66.34 80.54
N GLU A 104 24.78 65.81 80.97
CA GLU A 104 24.59 64.37 81.13
C GLU A 104 24.72 63.71 79.74
N PRO A 105 25.66 62.77 79.53
CA PRO A 105 25.90 62.14 78.23
C PRO A 105 24.67 61.44 77.65
N GLU A 106 23.72 61.06 78.52
CA GLU A 106 22.47 60.41 78.18
C GLU A 106 21.51 61.32 77.39
N LYS A 107 21.38 62.61 77.76
CA LYS A 107 20.50 63.56 77.04
C LYS A 107 21.06 63.96 75.68
N ALA A 108 22.38 64.06 75.56
CA ALA A 108 23.05 64.33 74.29
C ALA A 108 22.84 63.18 73.29
N LEU A 109 22.96 61.93 73.76
CA LEU A 109 22.72 60.73 72.95
C LEU A 109 21.28 60.67 72.43
N VAL A 110 20.30 60.88 73.32
CA VAL A 110 18.87 60.87 72.95
C VAL A 110 18.57 61.95 71.89
N SER A 111 19.09 63.17 72.05
CA SER A 111 18.89 64.24 71.06
C SER A 111 19.52 63.95 69.69
N ALA A 112 20.69 63.31 69.67
CA ALA A 112 21.38 62.92 68.45
C ALA A 112 20.63 61.80 67.71
N VAL A 113 20.11 60.82 68.46
CA VAL A 113 19.30 59.71 67.92
C VAL A 113 17.97 60.21 67.37
N LYS A 114 17.26 61.11 68.07
CA LYS A 114 16.03 61.73 67.54
C LYS A 114 16.26 62.47 66.23
N THR A 115 17.34 63.25 66.17
CA THR A 115 17.68 64.01 64.96
C THR A 115 18.02 63.10 63.78
N TRP A 116 18.68 61.96 64.05
CA TRP A 116 18.96 60.93 63.05
C TRP A 116 17.67 60.22 62.58
N LYS A 117 16.84 59.72 63.51
CA LYS A 117 15.55 59.06 63.22
C LYS A 117 14.66 59.92 62.33
N LYS A 118 14.55 61.21 62.65
CA LYS A 118 13.77 62.19 61.89
C LYS A 118 14.21 62.35 60.45
N ARG A 119 15.53 62.31 60.19
CA ARG A 119 16.09 62.45 58.83
C ARG A 119 16.05 61.14 58.05
N PHE A 120 16.28 60.01 58.73
CA PHE A 120 16.30 58.69 58.13
C PHE A 120 14.90 58.24 57.72
N LEU A 121 13.94 58.22 58.65
CA LEU A 121 12.60 57.68 58.39
C LEU A 121 11.81 58.46 57.32
N ARG A 122 11.95 59.79 57.28
CA ARG A 122 11.33 60.61 56.23
C ARG A 122 11.86 60.29 54.83
N GLY A 123 13.12 59.87 54.72
CA GLY A 123 13.73 59.47 53.45
C GLY A 123 13.32 58.06 53.03
N SER A 124 13.34 57.11 53.97
CA SER A 124 13.11 55.68 53.71
C SER A 124 11.65 55.36 53.37
N VAL A 125 10.71 55.95 54.12
CA VAL A 125 9.26 55.67 53.97
C VAL A 125 8.73 56.22 52.64
N LEU A 126 9.18 57.41 52.23
CA LEU A 126 8.75 58.04 50.98
C LEU A 126 9.27 57.28 49.74
N ALA A 127 10.50 56.75 49.80
CA ALA A 127 11.09 55.97 48.71
C ALA A 127 10.33 54.65 48.48
N LEU A 128 9.92 53.99 49.57
CA LEU A 128 9.20 52.72 49.53
C LEU A 128 7.78 52.88 48.94
N LEU A 129 7.04 53.92 49.35
CA LEU A 129 5.68 54.20 48.87
C LEU A 129 5.62 54.52 47.37
N ILE A 130 6.63 55.23 46.84
CA ILE A 130 6.73 55.55 45.40
C ILE A 130 6.98 54.30 44.56
N SER A 131 7.79 53.34 45.04
CA SER A 131 8.07 52.11 44.31
C SER A 131 6.86 51.16 44.19
N ILE A 132 5.97 51.15 45.18
CA ILE A 132 4.84 50.21 45.25
C ILE A 132 3.65 50.73 44.41
N THR A 133 3.35 52.03 44.47
CA THR A 133 2.18 52.61 43.79
C THR A 133 2.40 52.91 42.29
N GLY A 134 3.63 53.24 41.87
CA GLY A 134 3.93 53.59 40.48
C GLY A 134 4.16 52.39 39.54
N GLY A 135 4.58 51.24 40.06
CA GLY A 135 4.98 50.08 39.24
C GLY A 135 3.81 49.24 38.71
N GLY A 136 2.73 49.11 39.47
CA GLY A 136 1.64 48.16 39.18
C GLY A 136 0.70 48.56 38.03
N ALA A 137 0.30 49.83 37.96
CA ALA A 137 -0.67 50.27 36.95
C ALA A 137 -0.08 50.36 35.52
N ALA A 138 1.21 50.68 35.39
CA ALA A 138 1.90 50.72 34.09
C ALA A 138 2.09 49.32 33.49
N ALA A 139 2.26 48.30 34.32
CA ALA A 139 2.41 46.91 33.87
C ALA A 139 1.13 46.39 33.21
N LEU A 140 -0.05 46.67 33.78
CA LEU A 140 -1.33 46.22 33.23
C LEU A 140 -1.64 46.84 31.86
N ALA A 141 -1.19 48.06 31.59
CA ALA A 141 -1.38 48.74 30.29
C ALA A 141 -0.48 48.20 29.17
N MET A 142 0.56 47.42 29.48
CA MET A 142 1.48 46.84 28.49
C MET A 142 1.12 45.39 28.12
N ASN A 143 0.24 44.76 28.88
CA ASN A 143 -0.25 43.40 28.61
C ASN A 143 -1.27 43.45 27.46
N LYS A 144 -0.93 42.85 26.32
CA LYS A 144 -1.80 42.81 25.13
C LYS A 144 -2.56 41.50 25.09
N SER A 145 -3.81 41.55 24.65
CA SER A 145 -4.63 40.39 24.30
C SER A 145 -4.55 40.16 22.79
N VAL A 146 -3.93 39.07 22.37
CA VAL A 146 -3.72 38.74 20.95
C VAL A 146 -4.42 37.43 20.63
N THR A 147 -5.20 37.40 19.55
CA THR A 147 -5.80 36.17 19.05
C THR A 147 -4.77 35.43 18.20
N VAL A 148 -4.44 34.21 18.59
CA VAL A 148 -3.59 33.29 17.83
C VAL A 148 -4.48 32.18 17.28
N ASP A 149 -4.61 32.13 15.96
CA ASP A 149 -5.26 31.07 15.20
C ASP A 149 -4.20 30.05 14.78
N VAL A 150 -4.23 28.85 15.37
CA VAL A 150 -3.35 27.74 15.02
C VAL A 150 -4.19 26.69 14.31
N ASP A 151 -3.99 26.51 13.01
CA ASP A 151 -4.71 25.49 12.23
C ASP A 151 -6.24 25.57 12.40
N GLY A 152 -6.80 26.79 12.33
CA GLY A 152 -8.24 27.04 12.49
C GLY A 152 -8.73 27.08 13.95
N HIS A 153 -7.87 26.75 14.92
CA HIS A 153 -8.18 26.82 16.34
C HIS A 153 -7.69 28.13 16.95
N THR A 154 -8.65 29.01 17.26
CA THR A 154 -8.35 30.31 17.87
C THR A 154 -8.17 30.21 19.38
N GLN A 155 -7.10 30.82 19.90
CA GLN A 155 -6.87 31.03 21.32
C GLN A 155 -6.46 32.49 21.59
N THR A 156 -6.75 32.98 22.79
CA THR A 156 -6.30 34.31 23.23
C THR A 156 -5.03 34.16 24.05
N VAL A 157 -3.97 34.85 23.63
CA VAL A 157 -2.67 34.87 24.30
C VAL A 157 -2.47 36.26 24.92
N HIS A 158 -2.11 36.27 26.19
CA HIS A 158 -1.70 37.48 26.90
C HIS A 158 -0.18 37.61 26.84
N SER A 159 0.32 38.70 26.27
CA SER A 159 1.76 38.88 26.03
C SER A 159 2.17 40.35 26.16
N PHE A 160 3.38 40.56 26.68
CA PHE A 160 4.03 41.87 26.69
C PHE A 160 4.86 42.13 25.43
N GLY A 161 5.00 41.12 24.57
CA GLY A 161 5.78 41.14 23.34
C GLY A 161 5.37 42.29 22.41
N LYS A 162 6.36 42.87 21.73
CA LYS A 162 6.19 43.93 20.73
C LYS A 162 6.02 43.36 19.33
N THR A 163 6.40 42.11 19.12
CA THR A 163 6.42 41.45 17.80
C THR A 163 5.63 40.15 17.81
N VAL A 164 5.21 39.69 16.63
CA VAL A 164 4.54 38.38 16.45
C VAL A 164 5.39 37.23 17.02
N GLY A 165 6.70 37.25 16.79
CA GLY A 165 7.62 36.21 17.29
C GLY A 165 7.64 36.11 18.81
N GLU A 166 7.67 37.26 19.51
CA GLU A 166 7.62 37.30 20.98
C GLU A 166 6.28 36.78 21.52
N VAL A 167 5.15 37.11 20.86
CA VAL A 167 3.83 36.58 21.25
C VAL A 167 3.75 35.07 21.08
N LEU A 168 4.34 34.51 20.02
CA LEU A 168 4.39 33.06 19.82
C LEU A 168 5.28 32.37 20.86
N GLU A 169 6.42 32.97 21.23
CA GLU A 169 7.30 32.47 22.29
C GLU A 169 6.58 32.42 23.64
N ASP A 170 5.84 33.48 24.00
CA ASP A 170 5.00 33.53 25.21
C ASP A 170 3.88 32.47 25.18
N ALA A 171 3.35 32.16 23.98
CA ALA A 171 2.37 31.10 23.76
C ALA A 171 2.98 29.68 23.76
N GLY A 172 4.30 29.54 23.84
CA GLY A 172 5.01 28.26 23.71
C GLY A 172 4.94 27.65 22.30
N LEU A 173 4.72 28.48 21.28
CA LEU A 173 4.61 28.08 19.88
C LEU A 173 5.93 28.35 19.14
N THR A 174 6.31 27.42 18.28
CA THR A 174 7.47 27.56 17.39
C THR A 174 7.02 27.46 15.94
N VAL A 175 7.74 28.14 15.05
CA VAL A 175 7.44 28.19 13.62
C VAL A 175 8.46 27.33 12.88
N GLY A 176 7.98 26.26 12.25
CA GLY A 176 8.78 25.36 11.43
C GLY A 176 9.09 25.92 10.04
N GLU A 177 9.99 25.24 9.32
CA GLU A 177 10.43 25.64 7.96
C GLU A 177 9.27 25.64 6.93
N HIS A 178 8.29 24.77 7.11
CA HIS A 178 7.17 24.57 6.17
C HIS A 178 5.85 25.19 6.66
N ASP A 179 5.89 25.89 7.78
CA ASP A 179 4.75 26.60 8.35
C ASP A 179 4.51 27.92 7.60
N ALA A 180 3.28 28.42 7.64
CA ALA A 180 2.96 29.77 7.26
C ALA A 180 2.55 30.58 8.46
N LEU A 181 3.20 31.73 8.62
CA LEU A 181 2.89 32.69 9.65
C LEU A 181 2.46 34.02 9.03
N SER A 182 1.33 34.54 9.48
CA SER A 182 0.85 35.86 9.12
C SER A 182 0.34 36.59 10.36
N PRO A 183 0.87 37.79 10.69
CA PRO A 183 1.96 38.51 10.03
C PRO A 183 3.36 37.89 10.24
N SER A 184 4.40 38.40 9.58
CA SER A 184 5.79 37.89 9.74
C SER A 184 6.28 37.97 11.20
N PRO A 185 7.26 37.15 11.63
CA PRO A 185 7.71 37.13 13.02
C PRO A 185 8.17 38.49 13.59
N GLN A 186 8.72 39.37 12.75
CA GLN A 186 9.20 40.71 13.14
C GLN A 186 8.12 41.80 13.06
N ALA A 187 6.91 41.46 12.62
CA ALA A 187 5.84 42.45 12.49
C ALA A 187 5.40 42.93 13.88
N PRO A 188 5.15 44.24 14.06
CA PRO A 188 4.65 44.76 15.32
C PRO A 188 3.23 44.24 15.59
N VAL A 189 2.94 43.92 16.85
CA VAL A 189 1.62 43.43 17.27
C VAL A 189 1.03 44.32 18.36
N GLY A 190 -0.22 44.74 18.15
CA GLY A 190 -1.00 45.56 19.06
C GLY A 190 -2.04 44.74 19.82
N ASP A 191 -2.70 45.38 20.78
CA ASP A 191 -3.84 44.80 21.47
C ASP A 191 -4.99 44.49 20.48
N GLY A 192 -5.61 43.33 20.63
CA GLY A 192 -6.59 42.79 19.68
C GLY A 192 -6.00 42.29 18.35
N GLY A 193 -4.68 42.16 18.25
CA GLY A 193 -4.01 41.63 17.06
C GLY A 193 -4.43 40.19 16.74
N VAL A 194 -4.38 39.83 15.46
CA VAL A 194 -4.64 38.46 14.99
C VAL A 194 -3.36 37.90 14.36
N ILE A 195 -2.90 36.78 14.90
CA ILE A 195 -1.77 36.00 14.38
C ILE A 195 -2.35 34.69 13.86
N LYS A 196 -2.06 34.35 12.61
CA LYS A 196 -2.40 33.06 12.02
C LYS A 196 -1.14 32.24 11.79
N LEU A 197 -1.11 31.05 12.36
CA LEU A 197 -0.07 30.04 12.19
C LEU A 197 -0.70 28.78 11.57
N GLU A 198 -0.34 28.50 10.32
CA GLU A 198 -0.73 27.28 9.61
C GLU A 198 0.48 26.34 9.57
N ARG A 199 0.40 25.21 10.27
CA ARG A 199 1.53 24.29 10.43
C ARG A 199 1.67 23.38 9.21
N GLY A 200 2.91 23.22 8.77
CA GLY A 200 3.30 22.35 7.68
C GLY A 200 3.17 20.87 8.09
N ARG A 201 2.53 20.08 7.23
CA ARG A 201 2.35 18.64 7.38
C ARG A 201 2.93 17.93 6.16
N HIS A 202 3.79 16.95 6.42
CA HIS A 202 4.37 16.14 5.36
C HIS A 202 3.35 15.11 4.87
N LEU A 203 2.98 15.16 3.59
CA LEU A 203 2.03 14.26 2.97
C LEU A 203 2.72 13.44 1.88
N ASN A 204 2.77 12.12 2.08
CA ASN A 204 3.16 11.16 1.04
C ASN A 204 1.89 10.58 0.40
N LEU A 205 1.55 11.08 -0.79
CA LEU A 205 0.36 10.65 -1.52
C LEU A 205 0.72 9.53 -2.50
N VAL A 206 0.08 8.37 -2.37
CA VAL A 206 0.28 7.22 -3.25
C VAL A 206 -0.97 7.00 -4.10
N VAL A 207 -0.96 7.47 -5.35
CA VAL A 207 -2.10 7.35 -6.28
C VAL A 207 -1.86 6.18 -7.23
N ASP A 208 -2.71 5.16 -7.19
CA ASP A 208 -2.60 3.95 -8.02
C ASP A 208 -1.19 3.32 -8.01
N GLY A 209 -0.53 3.39 -6.86
CA GLY A 209 0.82 2.87 -6.63
C GLY A 209 1.96 3.84 -6.97
N GLU A 210 1.66 5.06 -7.43
CA GLU A 210 2.65 6.11 -7.69
C GLU A 210 2.72 7.09 -6.51
N ALA A 211 3.89 7.16 -5.87
CA ALA A 211 4.12 8.01 -4.70
C ALA A 211 4.57 9.42 -5.09
N LYS A 212 4.03 10.42 -4.40
CA LYS A 212 4.43 11.82 -4.49
C LYS A 212 4.42 12.46 -3.10
N GLU A 213 5.58 12.95 -2.69
CA GLU A 213 5.74 13.68 -1.44
C GLU A 213 5.45 15.16 -1.64
N SER A 214 4.77 15.78 -0.68
CA SER A 214 4.44 17.21 -0.69
C SER A 214 4.23 17.72 0.73
N TRP A 215 4.55 19.00 0.96
CA TRP A 215 4.20 19.70 2.19
C TRP A 215 2.90 20.46 1.98
N VAL A 216 1.95 20.27 2.89
CA VAL A 216 0.65 20.94 2.90
C VAL A 216 0.44 21.66 4.23
N ARG A 217 -0.42 22.69 4.25
CA ARG A 217 -0.79 23.42 5.48
C ARG A 217 -2.25 23.23 5.83
N ALA A 218 -2.91 22.34 5.11
CA ALA A 218 -4.29 21.95 5.30
C ALA A 218 -4.47 21.06 6.53
N ASP A 219 -5.61 21.23 7.21
CA ASP A 219 -5.92 20.49 8.42
C ASP A 219 -6.59 19.16 8.12
N THR A 220 -7.21 19.03 6.96
CA THR A 220 -7.84 17.79 6.48
C THR A 220 -7.26 17.30 5.15
N LEU A 221 -7.46 16.02 4.84
CA LEU A 221 -7.04 15.47 3.54
C LEU A 221 -7.73 16.19 2.36
N ALA A 222 -9.02 16.53 2.49
CA ALA A 222 -9.78 17.21 1.43
C ALA A 222 -9.17 18.57 1.07
N GLU A 223 -8.84 19.38 2.09
CA GLU A 223 -8.16 20.67 1.91
C GLU A 223 -6.74 20.49 1.39
N ALA A 224 -6.02 19.43 1.80
CA ALA A 224 -4.69 19.14 1.29
C ALA A 224 -4.74 18.79 -0.20
N LEU A 225 -5.73 17.99 -0.63
CA LEU A 225 -5.94 17.69 -2.04
C LEU A 225 -6.33 18.95 -2.82
N ASP A 226 -7.08 19.88 -2.23
CA ASP A 226 -7.38 21.18 -2.83
C ASP A 226 -6.14 22.05 -3.01
N GLN A 227 -5.32 22.17 -1.97
CA GLN A 227 -4.05 22.87 -2.01
C GLN A 227 -3.11 22.31 -3.10
N LEU A 228 -3.15 20.99 -3.32
CA LEU A 228 -2.35 20.32 -4.36
C LEU A 228 -2.99 20.38 -5.76
N GLY A 229 -4.15 21.01 -5.93
CA GLY A 229 -4.88 21.09 -7.20
C GLY A 229 -5.47 19.74 -7.66
N LEU A 230 -5.67 18.82 -6.72
CA LEU A 230 -6.23 17.48 -6.93
C LEU A 230 -7.72 17.38 -6.57
N SER A 231 -8.32 18.47 -6.11
CA SER A 231 -9.78 18.59 -5.93
C SER A 231 -10.56 18.14 -7.15
N GLY A 232 -11.53 17.27 -6.93
CA GLY A 232 -12.41 16.75 -7.99
C GLY A 232 -11.74 15.84 -9.02
N LYS A 233 -10.45 15.50 -8.87
CA LYS A 233 -9.77 14.51 -9.72
C LYS A 233 -10.19 13.07 -9.42
N PHE A 234 -10.72 12.85 -8.22
CA PHE A 234 -11.13 11.54 -7.74
C PHE A 234 -12.66 11.46 -7.74
N GLY A 235 -13.20 10.54 -8.56
CA GLY A 235 -14.65 10.31 -8.66
C GLY A 235 -15.21 9.51 -7.49
N GLN A 236 -16.54 9.39 -7.43
CA GLN A 236 -17.21 8.51 -6.47
C GLN A 236 -16.74 7.06 -6.63
N GLY A 237 -16.59 6.34 -5.51
CA GLY A 237 -16.09 4.96 -5.49
C GLY A 237 -14.57 4.82 -5.48
N THR A 238 -13.81 5.93 -5.54
CA THR A 238 -12.37 5.92 -5.26
C THR A 238 -12.12 5.47 -3.83
N PHE A 239 -11.16 4.56 -3.64
CA PHE A 239 -10.73 4.14 -2.32
C PHE A 239 -9.69 5.12 -1.78
N PHE A 240 -9.84 5.49 -0.51
CA PHE A 240 -8.86 6.27 0.24
C PHE A 240 -8.49 5.51 1.52
N SER A 241 -7.19 5.45 1.85
CA SER A 241 -6.73 4.85 3.11
C SER A 241 -7.12 5.65 4.36
N MET A 242 -7.52 6.91 4.20
CA MET A 242 -8.13 7.75 5.22
C MET A 242 -9.28 8.56 4.63
N ALA A 243 -10.27 8.92 5.43
CA ALA A 243 -11.39 9.71 4.94
C ALA A 243 -10.92 11.10 4.46
N PRO A 244 -11.47 11.67 3.37
CA PRO A 244 -11.15 13.03 2.96
C PRO A 244 -11.37 14.08 4.06
N THR A 245 -12.33 13.86 4.95
CA THR A 245 -12.61 14.73 6.10
C THR A 245 -11.78 14.42 7.34
N ALA A 246 -10.90 13.41 7.30
CA ALA A 246 -10.04 13.10 8.43
C ALA A 246 -8.96 14.17 8.59
N GLU A 247 -8.64 14.49 9.83
CA GLU A 247 -7.56 15.41 10.18
C GLU A 247 -6.20 14.82 9.79
N LEU A 248 -5.34 15.67 9.24
CA LEU A 248 -3.95 15.33 8.94
C LEU A 248 -3.07 15.57 10.17
N PRO A 249 -2.39 14.55 10.70
CA PRO A 249 -1.48 14.69 11.83
C PRO A 249 -0.24 15.51 11.46
N LEU A 250 0.26 16.28 12.42
CA LEU A 250 1.48 17.10 12.29
C LEU A 250 2.74 16.26 12.04
N SER A 251 2.76 15.00 12.50
CA SER A 251 3.85 14.06 12.20
C SER A 251 3.94 13.68 10.72
N GLY A 252 2.97 14.12 9.90
CA GLY A 252 2.82 13.72 8.51
C GLY A 252 2.01 12.44 8.33
N SER A 253 1.65 12.13 7.10
CA SER A 253 0.80 11.00 6.74
C SER A 253 1.17 10.41 5.39
N THR A 254 1.00 9.09 5.27
CA THR A 254 0.97 8.42 3.96
C THR A 254 -0.48 8.08 3.62
N VAL A 255 -0.94 8.54 2.47
CA VAL A 255 -2.32 8.36 2.01
C VAL A 255 -2.31 7.61 0.69
N THR A 256 -2.91 6.43 0.68
CA THR A 256 -3.11 5.64 -0.54
C THR A 256 -4.46 5.96 -1.14
N ILE A 257 -4.47 6.30 -2.42
CA ILE A 257 -5.66 6.55 -3.22
C ILE A 257 -5.66 5.56 -4.38
N ASN A 258 -6.70 4.73 -4.46
CA ASN A 258 -6.89 3.84 -5.59
C ASN A 258 -8.12 4.27 -6.37
N THR A 259 -7.90 4.73 -7.61
CA THR A 259 -8.98 5.25 -8.46
C THR A 259 -9.94 4.14 -8.87
N LEU A 260 -11.23 4.48 -8.94
CA LEU A 260 -12.23 3.57 -9.49
C LEU A 260 -12.00 3.39 -11.00
N LYS A 261 -11.92 2.14 -11.44
CA LYS A 261 -11.69 1.74 -12.83
C LYS A 261 -12.83 0.87 -13.32
N HIS A 262 -13.22 1.08 -14.57
CA HIS A 262 -14.13 0.21 -15.32
C HIS A 262 -13.30 -0.73 -16.18
N VAL A 263 -13.39 -2.03 -15.90
CA VAL A 263 -12.62 -3.04 -16.63
C VAL A 263 -13.56 -4.06 -17.26
N THR A 264 -13.14 -4.62 -18.39
CA THR A 264 -13.84 -5.73 -19.05
C THR A 264 -13.07 -7.03 -18.77
N VAL A 265 -13.76 -8.04 -18.24
CA VAL A 265 -13.17 -9.34 -17.91
C VAL A 265 -13.56 -10.35 -18.96
N TYR A 266 -12.55 -11.02 -19.51
CA TYR A 266 -12.68 -12.19 -20.38
C TYR A 266 -12.17 -13.38 -19.58
N ASP A 267 -13.07 -14.25 -19.11
CA ASP A 267 -12.71 -15.40 -18.28
C ASP A 267 -12.99 -16.73 -19.01
N GLY A 268 -11.95 -17.32 -19.60
CA GLY A 268 -12.09 -18.57 -20.34
C GLY A 268 -12.97 -18.42 -21.59
N ASP A 269 -13.99 -19.26 -21.69
CA ASP A 269 -15.04 -19.23 -22.73
C ASP A 269 -16.31 -18.48 -22.30
N ALA A 270 -16.33 -17.90 -21.09
CA ALA A 270 -17.47 -17.14 -20.63
C ALA A 270 -17.64 -15.83 -21.43
N ALA A 271 -18.89 -15.35 -21.51
CA ALA A 271 -19.17 -14.05 -22.11
C ALA A 271 -18.46 -12.92 -21.33
N PRO A 272 -17.90 -11.91 -22.02
CA PRO A 272 -17.22 -10.83 -21.34
C PRO A 272 -18.17 -10.03 -20.46
N ARG A 273 -17.68 -9.59 -19.31
CA ARG A 273 -18.45 -8.83 -18.32
C ARG A 273 -17.72 -7.56 -17.89
N GLN A 274 -18.47 -6.49 -17.68
CA GLN A 274 -17.92 -5.26 -17.11
C GLN A 274 -17.92 -5.30 -15.58
N VAL A 275 -16.87 -4.76 -15.00
CA VAL A 275 -16.64 -4.73 -13.55
C VAL A 275 -16.04 -3.39 -13.16
N THR A 276 -16.50 -2.84 -12.04
CA THR A 276 -15.86 -1.70 -11.39
C THR A 276 -14.94 -2.18 -10.28
N THR A 277 -13.72 -1.66 -10.22
CA THR A 277 -12.70 -2.08 -9.24
C THR A 277 -11.78 -0.92 -8.89
N THR A 278 -11.18 -0.97 -7.70
CA THR A 278 -10.07 -0.09 -7.30
C THR A 278 -8.74 -0.84 -7.29
N ALA A 279 -8.69 -2.07 -7.82
CA ALA A 279 -7.46 -2.84 -7.94
C ALA A 279 -6.42 -2.11 -8.81
N ILE A 280 -5.16 -2.20 -8.40
CA ILE A 280 -4.01 -1.62 -9.13
C ILE A 280 -3.46 -2.64 -10.12
N THR A 281 -3.39 -3.91 -9.73
CA THR A 281 -2.84 -4.98 -10.56
C THR A 281 -3.88 -6.04 -10.90
N ALA A 282 -3.62 -6.84 -11.94
CA ALA A 282 -4.43 -8.01 -12.24
C ALA A 282 -4.51 -8.99 -11.05
N ALA A 283 -3.43 -9.16 -10.27
CA ALA A 283 -3.45 -9.99 -9.06
C ALA A 283 -4.45 -9.48 -8.01
N ASP A 284 -4.45 -8.18 -7.76
CA ASP A 284 -5.37 -7.56 -6.81
C ASP A 284 -6.80 -7.67 -7.30
N PHE A 285 -7.00 -7.46 -8.60
CA PHE A 285 -8.30 -7.59 -9.24
C PHE A 285 -8.88 -9.00 -9.09
N LEU A 286 -8.09 -10.04 -9.37
CA LEU A 286 -8.53 -11.41 -9.20
C LEU A 286 -8.93 -11.69 -7.74
N ARG A 287 -8.14 -11.19 -6.77
CA ARG A 287 -8.45 -11.33 -5.35
C ARG A 287 -9.76 -10.64 -4.97
N ASP A 288 -9.94 -9.39 -5.38
CA ASP A 288 -11.14 -8.60 -5.09
C ASP A 288 -12.40 -9.22 -5.70
N GLN A 289 -12.25 -9.83 -6.88
CA GLN A 289 -13.34 -10.53 -7.58
C GLN A 289 -13.53 -11.99 -7.11
N ASN A 290 -12.76 -12.47 -6.13
CA ASN A 290 -12.73 -13.85 -5.67
C ASN A 290 -12.51 -14.87 -6.82
N LEU A 291 -11.70 -14.50 -7.81
CA LEU A 291 -11.30 -15.36 -8.92
C LEU A 291 -9.97 -16.04 -8.57
N SER A 292 -9.98 -17.37 -8.45
CA SER A 292 -8.77 -18.17 -8.31
C SER A 292 -8.31 -18.68 -9.67
N LEU A 293 -6.99 -18.83 -9.85
CA LEU A 293 -6.40 -19.46 -11.04
C LEU A 293 -6.07 -20.92 -10.75
N GLY A 294 -6.39 -21.80 -11.70
CA GLY A 294 -5.87 -23.16 -11.74
C GLY A 294 -4.37 -23.19 -12.03
N PRO A 295 -3.72 -24.37 -11.90
CA PRO A 295 -2.28 -24.51 -12.07
C PRO A 295 -1.79 -24.15 -13.48
N ASP A 296 -2.63 -24.36 -14.50
CA ASP A 296 -2.33 -24.10 -15.91
C ASP A 296 -3.08 -22.86 -16.46
N ASP A 297 -3.79 -22.14 -15.58
CA ASP A 297 -4.48 -20.90 -15.95
C ASP A 297 -3.48 -19.74 -15.98
N GLN A 298 -3.75 -18.76 -16.85
CA GLN A 298 -2.87 -17.60 -17.01
C GLN A 298 -3.68 -16.33 -17.18
N VAL A 299 -3.11 -15.20 -16.76
CA VAL A 299 -3.62 -13.86 -17.09
C VAL A 299 -2.71 -13.26 -18.15
N GLU A 300 -3.29 -12.77 -19.24
CA GLU A 300 -2.54 -12.06 -20.27
C GLU A 300 -1.89 -10.79 -19.70
N GLY A 301 -0.62 -10.55 -20.03
CA GLY A 301 0.18 -9.49 -19.40
C GLY A 301 0.71 -9.82 -17.99
N GLY A 302 0.28 -10.94 -17.41
CA GLY A 302 0.74 -11.45 -16.12
C GLY A 302 0.07 -10.80 -14.91
N LEU A 303 0.32 -11.36 -13.72
CA LEU A 303 -0.32 -10.94 -12.46
C LEU A 303 0.03 -9.50 -12.03
N GLN A 304 1.18 -8.98 -12.45
CA GLN A 304 1.64 -7.62 -12.13
C GLN A 304 1.21 -6.60 -13.19
N PHE A 305 0.41 -7.00 -14.18
CA PHE A 305 -0.17 -6.08 -15.15
C PHE A 305 -0.96 -4.99 -14.42
N LYS A 306 -0.57 -3.72 -14.64
CA LYS A 306 -1.23 -2.55 -14.05
C LYS A 306 -2.55 -2.30 -14.76
N LEU A 307 -3.62 -2.13 -13.99
CA LEU A 307 -4.95 -1.81 -14.49
C LEU A 307 -5.13 -0.31 -14.63
N THR A 308 -5.66 0.09 -15.79
CA THR A 308 -6.14 1.45 -16.07
C THR A 308 -7.66 1.43 -16.27
N ASP A 309 -8.29 2.61 -16.24
CA ASP A 309 -9.70 2.72 -16.64
C ASP A 309 -9.87 2.27 -18.11
N GLY A 310 -10.90 1.48 -18.38
CA GLY A 310 -11.14 0.84 -19.67
C GLY A 310 -10.28 -0.40 -19.96
N ALA A 311 -9.43 -0.85 -19.03
CA ALA A 311 -8.57 -2.01 -19.26
C ALA A 311 -9.36 -3.31 -19.47
N GLU A 312 -8.77 -4.23 -20.24
CA GLU A 312 -9.29 -5.58 -20.43
C GLU A 312 -8.43 -6.58 -19.66
N VAL A 313 -9.08 -7.48 -18.90
CA VAL A 313 -8.42 -8.55 -18.16
C VAL A 313 -8.78 -9.87 -18.82
N HIS A 314 -7.81 -10.45 -19.53
CA HIS A 314 -7.95 -11.73 -20.23
C HIS A 314 -7.38 -12.86 -19.38
N ILE A 315 -8.24 -13.78 -18.95
CA ILE A 315 -7.91 -14.97 -18.15
C ILE A 315 -8.07 -16.18 -19.06
N SER A 316 -6.96 -16.86 -19.34
CA SER A 316 -6.93 -18.12 -20.05
C SER A 316 -7.16 -19.28 -19.08
N ARG A 317 -8.25 -20.03 -19.28
CA ARG A 317 -8.58 -21.23 -18.49
C ARG A 317 -8.13 -22.48 -19.21
N THR A 318 -7.20 -23.22 -18.61
CA THR A 318 -6.68 -24.47 -19.17
C THR A 318 -7.14 -25.66 -18.33
N GLY A 319 -7.94 -26.53 -18.92
CA GLY A 319 -8.45 -27.75 -18.28
C GLY A 319 -7.91 -29.01 -18.95
N ILE A 320 -7.53 -30.00 -18.14
CA ILE A 320 -7.13 -31.33 -18.61
C ILE A 320 -8.21 -32.33 -18.17
N SER A 321 -8.76 -33.07 -19.13
CA SER A 321 -9.76 -34.12 -18.87
C SER A 321 -9.31 -35.44 -19.46
N VAL A 322 -9.55 -36.54 -18.75
CA VAL A 322 -9.39 -37.90 -19.28
C VAL A 322 -10.76 -38.43 -19.67
N ILE A 323 -10.93 -38.77 -20.94
CA ILE A 323 -12.17 -39.33 -21.47
C ILE A 323 -11.93 -40.74 -22.00
N ASN A 324 -12.95 -41.58 -21.91
CA ASN A 324 -12.96 -42.87 -22.56
C ASN A 324 -13.91 -42.79 -23.76
N GLN A 325 -13.40 -43.13 -24.94
CA GLN A 325 -14.16 -43.11 -26.18
C GLN A 325 -14.13 -44.50 -26.82
N GLU A 326 -15.30 -45.01 -27.20
CA GLU A 326 -15.38 -46.25 -27.96
C GLU A 326 -15.13 -45.94 -29.45
N GLU A 327 -14.23 -46.70 -30.05
CA GLU A 327 -13.88 -46.61 -31.47
C GLU A 327 -13.91 -47.99 -32.12
N ASP A 328 -14.12 -48.00 -33.43
CA ASP A 328 -14.12 -49.23 -34.23
C ASP A 328 -12.68 -49.68 -34.54
N ILE A 329 -12.47 -50.99 -34.53
CA ILE A 329 -11.24 -51.62 -35.03
C ILE A 329 -11.56 -52.20 -36.40
N ASP A 330 -10.86 -51.73 -37.42
CA ASP A 330 -11.01 -52.28 -38.77
C ASP A 330 -10.65 -53.78 -38.80
N PRO A 331 -11.46 -54.61 -39.49
CA PRO A 331 -11.15 -56.03 -39.68
C PRO A 331 -9.77 -56.27 -40.28
N PRO A 332 -8.90 -57.09 -39.65
CA PRO A 332 -7.63 -57.46 -40.27
C PRO A 332 -7.88 -58.28 -41.54
N VAL A 333 -7.09 -58.04 -42.59
CA VAL A 333 -7.26 -58.73 -43.86
C VAL A 333 -6.55 -60.09 -43.82
N GLN A 334 -7.32 -61.17 -43.96
CA GLN A 334 -6.80 -62.52 -44.14
C GLN A 334 -6.92 -62.94 -45.60
N GLN A 335 -5.78 -63.27 -46.22
CA GLN A 335 -5.73 -63.69 -47.62
C GLN A 335 -5.77 -65.21 -47.75
N VAL A 336 -6.61 -65.72 -48.64
CA VAL A 336 -6.71 -67.15 -48.96
C VAL A 336 -6.43 -67.34 -50.45
N GLN A 337 -5.53 -68.25 -50.80
CA GLN A 337 -5.20 -68.52 -52.20
C GLN A 337 -6.33 -69.30 -52.88
N ASP A 338 -6.73 -68.85 -54.07
CA ASP A 338 -7.78 -69.47 -54.87
C ASP A 338 -7.24 -69.82 -56.27
N ASN A 339 -6.99 -71.12 -56.50
CA ASN A 339 -6.45 -71.62 -57.75
C ASN A 339 -7.48 -71.65 -58.91
N THR A 340 -8.73 -71.28 -58.65
CA THR A 340 -9.79 -71.15 -59.66
C THR A 340 -9.96 -69.71 -60.16
N LEU A 341 -9.44 -68.74 -59.40
CA LEU A 341 -9.48 -67.32 -59.73
C LEU A 341 -8.19 -66.90 -60.45
N ASP A 342 -8.33 -66.16 -61.55
CA ASP A 342 -7.17 -65.71 -62.35
C ASP A 342 -6.17 -64.94 -61.47
N ALA A 343 -4.89 -65.18 -61.68
CA ALA A 343 -3.84 -64.54 -60.88
C ALA A 343 -3.94 -63.01 -60.91
N GLY A 344 -3.63 -62.39 -59.78
CA GLY A 344 -3.74 -60.94 -59.58
C GLY A 344 -5.15 -60.41 -59.34
N LYS A 345 -6.21 -61.21 -59.56
CA LYS A 345 -7.56 -60.84 -59.14
C LYS A 345 -7.73 -61.10 -57.65
N GLN A 346 -8.44 -60.19 -56.98
CA GLN A 346 -8.83 -60.33 -55.58
C GLN A 346 -10.34 -60.23 -55.47
N VAL A 347 -10.94 -61.12 -54.68
CA VAL A 347 -12.37 -61.10 -54.39
C VAL A 347 -12.55 -61.15 -52.89
N VAL A 348 -13.29 -60.19 -52.34
CA VAL A 348 -13.69 -60.25 -50.94
C VAL A 348 -14.74 -61.35 -50.80
N GLN A 349 -14.41 -62.41 -50.05
CA GLN A 349 -15.34 -63.49 -49.74
C GLN A 349 -16.17 -63.15 -48.50
N ASP A 350 -15.53 -62.57 -47.48
CA ASP A 350 -16.17 -62.11 -46.25
C ASP A 350 -15.60 -60.74 -45.89
N GLN A 351 -16.45 -59.77 -45.57
CA GLN A 351 -16.01 -58.44 -45.13
C GLN A 351 -15.45 -58.44 -43.71
N GLY A 352 -15.65 -59.53 -42.96
CA GLY A 352 -15.36 -59.56 -41.53
C GLY A 352 -16.35 -58.71 -40.75
N THR A 353 -16.11 -58.57 -39.46
CA THR A 353 -16.90 -57.68 -38.59
C THR A 353 -15.95 -56.79 -37.82
N PRO A 354 -16.14 -55.45 -37.85
CA PRO A 354 -15.33 -54.54 -37.05
C PRO A 354 -15.32 -54.95 -35.58
N GLY A 355 -14.16 -54.80 -34.96
CA GLY A 355 -14.01 -54.92 -33.52
C GLY A 355 -14.38 -53.61 -32.84
N LYS A 356 -14.32 -53.61 -31.52
CA LYS A 356 -14.51 -52.42 -30.68
C LYS A 356 -13.34 -52.28 -29.74
N GLN A 357 -12.83 -51.06 -29.61
CA GLN A 357 -11.83 -50.69 -28.60
C GLN A 357 -12.32 -49.49 -27.80
N LEU A 358 -11.95 -49.48 -26.52
CA LEU A 358 -12.06 -48.31 -25.67
C LEU A 358 -10.71 -47.61 -25.67
N VAL A 359 -10.67 -46.39 -26.21
CA VAL A 359 -9.49 -45.54 -26.23
C VAL A 359 -9.62 -44.51 -25.11
N THR A 360 -8.62 -44.47 -24.22
CA THR A 360 -8.54 -43.45 -23.18
C THR A 360 -7.71 -42.29 -23.69
N TYR A 361 -8.33 -41.12 -23.82
CA TYR A 361 -7.68 -39.90 -24.27
C TYR A 361 -7.48 -38.92 -23.12
N ARG A 362 -6.31 -38.25 -23.09
CA ARG A 362 -6.12 -36.99 -22.39
C ARG A 362 -6.44 -35.85 -23.35
N ILE A 363 -7.47 -35.09 -23.03
CA ILE A 363 -7.90 -33.90 -23.78
C ILE A 363 -7.49 -32.66 -22.98
N THR A 364 -6.73 -31.77 -23.62
CA THR A 364 -6.39 -30.45 -23.07
C THR A 364 -7.24 -29.41 -23.76
N LYS A 365 -8.00 -28.63 -22.98
CA LYS A 365 -8.82 -27.54 -23.47
C LYS A 365 -8.32 -26.20 -22.94
N ARG A 366 -8.24 -25.20 -23.81
CA ARG A 366 -7.99 -23.81 -23.43
C ARG A 366 -9.19 -22.98 -23.85
N ASN A 367 -9.80 -22.25 -22.91
CA ASN A 367 -11.00 -21.44 -23.14
C ASN A 367 -12.08 -22.24 -23.88
N GLY A 368 -12.41 -23.44 -23.36
CA GLY A 368 -13.40 -24.35 -23.92
C GLY A 368 -12.98 -25.09 -25.20
N GLN A 369 -11.94 -24.64 -25.93
CA GLN A 369 -11.50 -25.22 -27.18
C GLN A 369 -10.44 -26.31 -26.98
N GLU A 370 -10.59 -27.45 -27.67
CA GLU A 370 -9.60 -28.53 -27.66
C GLU A 370 -8.32 -28.09 -28.35
N THR A 371 -7.20 -28.11 -27.62
CA THR A 371 -5.87 -27.72 -28.12
C THR A 371 -4.94 -28.91 -28.31
N ALA A 372 -5.16 -29.98 -27.56
CA ALA A 372 -4.39 -31.22 -27.68
C ALA A 372 -5.23 -32.44 -27.32
N ARG A 373 -4.97 -33.54 -28.02
CA ARG A 373 -5.53 -34.87 -27.76
C ARG A 373 -4.39 -35.90 -27.79
N GLU A 374 -4.21 -36.59 -26.68
CA GLU A 374 -3.18 -37.62 -26.52
C GLU A 374 -3.84 -38.95 -26.17
N GLN A 375 -3.52 -40.00 -26.92
CA GLN A 375 -3.96 -41.37 -26.63
C GLN A 375 -3.10 -41.93 -25.49
N LEU A 376 -3.72 -42.21 -24.34
CA LEU A 376 -3.03 -42.77 -23.17
C LEU A 376 -3.01 -44.30 -23.18
N SER A 377 -4.13 -44.92 -23.53
CA SER A 377 -4.26 -46.37 -23.54
C SER A 377 -5.37 -46.84 -24.46
N VAL A 378 -5.29 -48.11 -24.83
CA VAL A 378 -6.29 -48.80 -25.66
C VAL A 378 -6.63 -50.10 -24.99
N LYS A 379 -7.93 -50.40 -24.88
CA LYS A 379 -8.46 -51.68 -24.40
C LYS A 379 -9.40 -52.25 -25.45
N VAL A 380 -9.04 -53.39 -26.04
CA VAL A 380 -9.95 -54.12 -26.93
C VAL A 380 -11.15 -54.63 -26.12
N LEU A 381 -12.35 -54.25 -26.54
CA LEU A 381 -13.61 -54.70 -25.96
C LEU A 381 -14.15 -55.91 -26.71
N THR A 382 -14.05 -55.89 -28.04
CA THR A 382 -14.49 -56.98 -28.92
C THR A 382 -13.50 -57.11 -30.05
N GLU A 383 -12.92 -58.31 -30.20
CA GLU A 383 -11.99 -58.62 -31.28
C GLU A 383 -12.66 -58.51 -32.64
N ALA A 384 -11.97 -57.89 -33.61
CA ALA A 384 -12.44 -57.82 -34.98
C ALA A 384 -12.35 -59.21 -35.64
N LYS A 385 -13.40 -59.61 -36.38
CA LYS A 385 -13.33 -60.82 -37.20
C LYS A 385 -12.69 -60.47 -38.53
N PRO A 386 -11.70 -61.26 -39.01
CA PRO A 386 -10.92 -60.90 -40.18
C PRO A 386 -11.78 -60.82 -41.44
N LYS A 387 -11.42 -59.87 -42.32
CA LYS A 387 -11.92 -59.78 -43.68
C LYS A 387 -11.21 -60.82 -44.53
N ILE A 388 -11.96 -61.78 -45.08
CA ILE A 388 -11.41 -62.85 -45.92
C ILE A 388 -11.38 -62.40 -47.38
N VAL A 389 -10.18 -62.26 -47.94
CA VAL A 389 -9.95 -61.93 -49.34
C VAL A 389 -9.35 -63.13 -50.05
N ARG A 390 -10.05 -63.66 -51.07
CA ARG A 390 -9.47 -64.66 -51.96
C ARG A 390 -8.57 -63.99 -52.98
N VAL A 391 -7.33 -64.45 -53.08
CA VAL A 391 -6.35 -63.98 -54.04
C VAL A 391 -6.16 -65.06 -55.10
N GLY A 392 -6.36 -64.71 -56.37
CA GLY A 392 -6.25 -65.64 -57.47
C GLY A 392 -4.84 -66.18 -57.63
N THR A 393 -4.72 -67.49 -57.77
CA THR A 393 -3.47 -68.21 -58.04
C THR A 393 -3.62 -69.20 -59.20
N LYS A 394 -4.70 -69.10 -59.98
CA LYS A 394 -4.94 -69.96 -61.14
C LYS A 394 -3.77 -69.90 -62.10
N GLN A 395 -3.25 -71.08 -62.44
CA GLN A 395 -2.22 -71.22 -63.45
C GLN A 395 -2.80 -70.86 -64.83
N PRO A 396 -2.06 -70.08 -65.64
CA PRO A 396 -2.54 -69.72 -66.96
C PRO A 396 -2.55 -70.95 -67.88
N THR A 397 -3.53 -70.97 -68.77
CA THR A 397 -3.54 -71.90 -69.91
C THR A 397 -2.58 -71.40 -70.98
N ILE A 398 -1.60 -72.22 -71.35
CA ILE A 398 -0.66 -71.95 -72.44
C ILE A 398 -1.11 -72.65 -73.72
N SER A 399 -0.72 -72.14 -74.88
CA SER A 399 -1.06 -72.73 -76.17
C SER A 399 -0.20 -73.97 -76.45
N GLY A 400 -0.82 -75.15 -76.54
CA GLY A 400 -0.10 -76.41 -76.76
C GLY A 400 0.75 -76.84 -75.56
N ASP A 401 1.90 -77.49 -75.81
CA ASP A 401 2.83 -77.94 -74.76
C ASP A 401 3.89 -76.89 -74.38
N GLY A 402 3.91 -75.75 -75.08
CA GLY A 402 4.92 -74.70 -74.90
C GLY A 402 6.30 -75.04 -75.50
N SER A 403 6.42 -76.08 -76.31
CA SER A 403 7.71 -76.55 -76.89
C SER A 403 8.44 -75.50 -77.73
N VAL A 404 7.72 -74.59 -78.41
CA VAL A 404 8.33 -73.45 -79.11
C VAL A 404 8.99 -72.51 -78.12
N TRP A 405 8.31 -72.19 -77.02
CA TRP A 405 8.83 -71.33 -75.96
C TRP A 405 10.02 -71.94 -75.24
N ASP A 406 10.06 -73.26 -75.06
CA ASP A 406 11.23 -73.94 -74.49
C ASP A 406 12.47 -73.81 -75.37
N ARG A 407 12.32 -73.87 -76.69
CA ARG A 407 13.44 -73.67 -77.63
C ARG A 407 13.95 -72.23 -77.62
N ILE A 408 13.03 -71.27 -77.53
CA ILE A 408 13.39 -69.86 -77.32
C ILE A 408 14.13 -69.71 -76.00
N ALA A 409 13.58 -70.23 -74.89
CA ALA A 409 14.23 -70.19 -73.59
C ALA A 409 15.60 -70.89 -73.58
N LYS A 410 15.77 -71.98 -74.34
CA LYS A 410 17.07 -72.66 -74.47
C LYS A 410 18.12 -71.77 -75.11
N CYS A 411 17.73 -70.98 -76.11
CA CYS A 411 18.60 -70.02 -76.79
C CYS A 411 18.85 -68.75 -75.95
N GLU A 412 17.81 -68.23 -75.28
CA GLU A 412 17.86 -66.97 -74.52
C GLU A 412 18.52 -67.10 -73.14
N SER A 413 18.26 -68.20 -72.43
CA SER A 413 18.67 -68.39 -71.02
C SER A 413 19.34 -69.73 -70.73
N GLY A 414 19.65 -70.52 -71.77
CA GLY A 414 20.13 -71.90 -71.58
C GLY A 414 19.05 -72.87 -71.08
N GLY A 415 17.79 -72.43 -71.01
CA GLY A 415 16.63 -73.19 -70.51
C GLY A 415 16.36 -72.95 -69.03
N ASN A 416 17.02 -71.98 -68.39
CA ASN A 416 16.81 -71.67 -66.98
C ASN A 416 15.71 -70.62 -66.81
N TRP A 417 14.50 -71.08 -66.49
CA TRP A 417 13.32 -70.22 -66.29
C TRP A 417 13.43 -69.26 -65.09
N SER A 418 14.34 -69.50 -64.15
CA SER A 418 14.56 -68.64 -62.97
C SER A 418 15.83 -67.79 -63.09
N ILE A 419 16.41 -67.65 -64.30
CA ILE A 419 17.64 -66.89 -64.49
C ILE A 419 17.46 -65.41 -64.10
N ASN A 420 18.43 -64.88 -63.35
CA ASN A 420 18.55 -63.47 -63.02
C ASN A 420 20.04 -63.15 -62.82
N THR A 421 20.70 -62.69 -63.88
CA THR A 421 22.14 -62.40 -63.88
C THR A 421 22.46 -60.93 -63.58
N GLY A 422 21.44 -60.10 -63.33
CA GLY A 422 21.61 -58.65 -63.13
C GLY A 422 21.84 -57.85 -64.42
N ASN A 423 21.66 -58.45 -65.59
CA ASN A 423 21.85 -57.79 -66.90
C ASN A 423 20.63 -56.96 -67.39
N GLY A 424 19.63 -56.76 -66.54
CA GLY A 424 18.39 -56.03 -66.85
C GLY A 424 17.26 -56.88 -67.45
N TYR A 425 17.51 -58.17 -67.72
CA TYR A 425 16.53 -59.13 -68.22
C TYR A 425 16.37 -60.30 -67.24
N TYR A 426 15.18 -60.87 -67.20
CA TYR A 426 14.79 -61.84 -66.17
C TYR A 426 14.04 -63.01 -66.79
N GLY A 427 14.24 -64.19 -66.22
CA GLY A 427 13.50 -65.40 -66.54
C GLY A 427 13.88 -66.05 -67.87
N GLY A 428 13.24 -67.17 -68.17
CA GLY A 428 13.64 -68.06 -69.26
C GLY A 428 13.60 -67.41 -70.64
N LEU A 429 12.69 -66.45 -70.82
CA LEU A 429 12.47 -65.72 -72.06
C LEU A 429 13.09 -64.31 -72.06
N GLN A 430 13.96 -64.00 -71.10
CA GLN A 430 14.71 -62.73 -71.02
C GLN A 430 13.79 -61.50 -71.13
N PHE A 431 12.76 -61.44 -70.29
CA PHE A 431 11.89 -60.26 -70.19
C PHE A 431 12.59 -59.12 -69.47
N ASP A 432 12.48 -57.89 -69.99
CA ASP A 432 12.73 -56.71 -69.18
C ASP A 432 11.52 -56.46 -68.23
N LYS A 433 11.76 -55.75 -67.13
CA LYS A 433 10.74 -55.51 -66.09
C LYS A 433 9.55 -54.68 -66.60
N GLN A 434 9.78 -53.76 -67.54
CA GLN A 434 8.73 -52.87 -68.05
C GLN A 434 7.76 -53.64 -68.93
N THR A 435 8.28 -54.44 -69.86
CA THR A 435 7.48 -55.33 -70.71
C THR A 435 6.72 -56.36 -69.85
N TRP A 436 7.38 -56.96 -68.87
CA TRP A 436 6.71 -57.88 -67.94
C TRP A 436 5.49 -57.26 -67.25
N ALA A 437 5.65 -56.06 -66.70
CA ALA A 437 4.56 -55.34 -66.06
C ALA A 437 3.47 -54.92 -67.06
N ALA A 438 3.85 -54.40 -68.24
CA ALA A 438 2.93 -53.91 -69.25
C ALA A 438 1.94 -54.98 -69.74
N TYR A 439 2.36 -56.24 -69.83
CA TYR A 439 1.51 -57.34 -70.28
C TYR A 439 0.85 -58.12 -69.13
N GLY A 440 0.96 -57.61 -67.89
CA GLY A 440 0.28 -58.13 -66.71
C GLY A 440 1.01 -59.26 -65.98
N GLY A 441 2.30 -59.46 -66.22
CA GLY A 441 3.08 -60.49 -65.55
C GLY A 441 3.24 -60.27 -64.04
N THR A 442 3.12 -59.03 -63.57
CA THR A 442 3.12 -58.69 -62.13
C THR A 442 1.97 -59.30 -61.35
N ALA A 443 0.93 -59.80 -62.04
CA ALA A 443 -0.13 -60.59 -61.42
C ALA A 443 0.35 -61.94 -60.90
N TYR A 444 1.44 -62.49 -61.47
CA TYR A 444 2.01 -63.77 -61.10
C TYR A 444 3.24 -63.61 -60.18
N ALA A 445 4.17 -62.73 -60.55
CA ALA A 445 5.33 -62.42 -59.73
C ALA A 445 5.90 -61.02 -60.06
N PRO A 446 6.55 -60.34 -59.10
CA PRO A 446 7.17 -59.03 -59.33
C PRO A 446 8.22 -59.02 -60.46
N LEU A 447 8.94 -60.13 -60.63
CA LEU A 447 9.92 -60.33 -61.70
C LEU A 447 9.62 -61.63 -62.45
N PRO A 448 9.90 -61.69 -63.78
CA PRO A 448 9.74 -62.90 -64.57
C PRO A 448 10.46 -64.12 -63.99
N SER A 449 11.68 -63.94 -63.48
CA SER A 449 12.49 -65.02 -62.88
C SER A 449 11.89 -65.65 -61.63
N GLN A 450 10.89 -65.00 -61.02
CA GLN A 450 10.14 -65.48 -59.85
C GLN A 450 8.81 -66.14 -60.22
N ALA A 451 8.40 -66.06 -61.49
CA ALA A 451 7.20 -66.71 -62.03
C ALA A 451 7.53 -68.11 -62.57
N THR A 452 6.54 -69.00 -62.59
CA THR A 452 6.68 -70.33 -63.18
C THR A 452 6.90 -70.25 -64.70
N ARG A 453 7.39 -71.34 -65.29
CA ARG A 453 7.53 -71.47 -66.76
C ARG A 453 6.23 -71.11 -67.46
N GLU A 454 5.12 -71.69 -67.03
CA GLU A 454 3.81 -71.54 -67.64
C GLU A 454 3.32 -70.09 -67.55
N GLN A 455 3.61 -69.41 -66.43
CA GLN A 455 3.28 -68.00 -66.24
C GLN A 455 4.09 -67.08 -67.15
N GLN A 456 5.39 -67.36 -67.32
CA GLN A 456 6.23 -66.61 -68.25
C GLN A 456 5.79 -66.80 -69.70
N ILE A 457 5.46 -68.03 -70.08
CA ILE A 457 4.92 -68.36 -71.40
C ILE A 457 3.62 -67.63 -71.67
N ALA A 458 2.69 -67.62 -70.71
CA ALA A 458 1.40 -66.95 -70.89
C ALA A 458 1.53 -65.44 -71.15
N ILE A 459 2.50 -64.76 -70.52
CA ILE A 459 2.81 -63.36 -70.81
C ILE A 459 3.50 -63.21 -72.17
N ALA A 460 4.39 -64.13 -72.52
CA ALA A 460 5.06 -64.15 -73.82
C ALA A 460 4.11 -64.37 -74.99
N GLU A 461 3.06 -65.17 -74.83
CA GLU A 461 2.00 -65.33 -75.81
C GLU A 461 1.26 -64.01 -76.06
N LYS A 462 0.93 -63.24 -75.01
CA LYS A 462 0.33 -61.91 -75.18
C LYS A 462 1.25 -60.96 -75.97
N VAL A 463 2.54 -60.96 -75.65
CA VAL A 463 3.54 -60.12 -76.33
C VAL A 463 3.70 -60.54 -77.79
N ARG A 464 3.72 -61.85 -78.06
CA ARG A 464 3.76 -62.41 -79.42
C ARG A 464 2.54 -61.99 -80.22
N ASP A 465 1.35 -62.13 -79.63
CA ASP A 465 0.09 -61.85 -80.32
C ASP A 465 -0.03 -60.35 -80.64
N ASP A 466 0.36 -59.47 -79.72
CA ASP A 466 0.40 -58.01 -79.92
C ASP A 466 1.43 -57.58 -80.97
N ARG A 467 2.59 -58.25 -81.03
CA ARG A 467 3.66 -57.96 -82.00
C ARG A 467 3.54 -58.74 -83.32
N GLY A 468 2.48 -59.52 -83.49
CA GLY A 468 2.23 -60.32 -84.70
C GLY A 468 3.22 -61.46 -84.94
N GLY A 469 3.89 -61.97 -83.90
CA GLY A 469 4.84 -63.09 -83.99
C GLY A 469 5.98 -63.04 -82.97
N TYR A 470 7.02 -63.85 -83.16
CA TYR A 470 8.16 -63.96 -82.24
C TYR A 470 9.18 -62.81 -82.34
N GLY A 471 8.79 -61.66 -82.90
CA GLY A 471 9.68 -60.52 -83.16
C GLY A 471 10.29 -59.87 -81.91
N ALA A 472 9.72 -60.11 -80.72
CA ALA A 472 10.35 -59.74 -79.45
C ALA A 472 11.63 -60.54 -79.15
N TRP A 473 11.81 -61.69 -79.79
CA TRP A 473 12.98 -62.57 -79.69
C TRP A 473 13.64 -62.70 -81.08
N PRO A 474 14.31 -61.64 -81.59
CA PRO A 474 14.67 -61.53 -83.01
C PRO A 474 15.62 -62.63 -83.50
N ILE A 475 16.50 -63.15 -82.62
CA ILE A 475 17.45 -64.21 -82.97
C ILE A 475 16.91 -65.58 -82.55
N CYS A 476 16.47 -65.72 -81.31
CA CYS A 476 16.06 -67.00 -80.77
C CYS A 476 14.66 -67.44 -81.23
N GLY A 477 13.77 -66.50 -81.54
CA GLY A 477 12.45 -66.77 -82.11
C GLY A 477 12.49 -67.26 -83.57
N GLN A 478 13.56 -67.00 -84.31
CA GLN A 478 13.79 -67.58 -85.65
C GLN A 478 14.39 -69.00 -85.59
N ARG A 479 15.05 -69.34 -84.48
CA ARG A 479 15.72 -70.62 -84.27
C ARG A 479 14.82 -71.68 -83.64
N ALA A 480 13.74 -71.26 -83.00
CA ALA A 480 12.65 -72.09 -82.53
C ALA A 480 11.63 -72.29 -83.67
#